data_AF-A0A2N2ENN9-F1
#
_entry.id   AF-A0A2N2ENN9-F1
#
_cell.length_a   1.000
_cell.length_b   1.000
_cell.length_c   1.000
_cell.angle_alpha   90.00
_cell.angle_beta   90.00
_cell.angle_gamma   90.00
#
_symmetry.space_group_name_H-M   'P 1'
#
loop_
_entity.id
_entity.type
_entity.pdbx_description
1 polymer ?
#
loop_
_entity_poly.entity_id
_entity_poly.type
_entity_poly.pdbx_seq_one_letter_code
_entity_poly.pdbx_strand_id
1 'polypeptide(L)'
;MWRRGAALENAEARGQERDAGRGFPQRSAPEAGRPAAVRFKETIVGFKEFWQKHFSNSSEKIVSLGFVLRVGSVGLGLSVMTYFLFSWTMQTVIHNRKEVLVPDISGKSSVNALQALSELNLAMKIEGYEFNESVPIGTVLRQVPGAGSTAREGKIVRVVFSQGGESVFTPNLIGLPLRNAELLLRQRQLMLGEVSESYSLKAEKGTVLSQDPKSELSVSKNTMVQVAVSAGAPPAGIIMMPDFRQKKSDEAQQWAAQSGVTMSLLEDSNSLFPGGTVIDQDPQPDTVVPAGGKVAFTVSSRKGQAGASDKEFRVHYEVSQSGSQRHIRVVALGKSGDREIFNGLRDPGSKIDLSVPQAGAQKIRIFENGILVEERPVK
;
A
#
# COMPACT_ATOMS: atom_id res chain seq x y z
N MET A 1 -55.37 -3.73 9.03
CA MET A 1 -55.16 -2.26 9.05
C MET A 1 -54.15 -1.93 7.96
N TRP A 2 -54.54 -1.43 6.79
CA TRP A 2 -54.65 0.02 6.43
C TRP A 2 -53.31 0.73 6.73
N ARG A 3 -52.54 1.35 5.81
CA ARG A 3 -52.80 2.21 4.62
C ARG A 3 -51.49 2.35 3.79
N ARG A 4 -51.54 2.49 2.45
CA ARG A 4 -51.43 3.75 1.64
C ARG A 4 -50.38 4.73 2.22
N GLY A 5 -49.36 5.18 1.50
CA GLY A 5 -49.36 5.76 0.16
C GLY A 5 -49.00 7.26 0.27
N ALA A 6 -48.57 7.83 -0.86
CA ALA A 6 -48.43 9.26 -1.17
C ALA A 6 -46.99 9.84 -1.21
N ALA A 7 -46.71 10.31 -2.41
CA ALA A 7 -45.70 11.27 -2.82
C ALA A 7 -46.05 12.69 -2.35
N LEU A 8 -45.32 13.66 -2.93
CA LEU A 8 -45.39 15.13 -2.83
C LEU A 8 -44.41 15.69 -1.80
N GLU A 9 -43.77 16.85 -1.95
CA GLU A 9 -43.53 17.81 -3.04
C GLU A 9 -42.68 18.92 -2.38
N ASN A 10 -41.83 19.58 -3.17
CA ASN A 10 -41.21 20.90 -3.00
C ASN A 10 -41.04 21.55 -1.62
N ALA A 11 -39.82 22.04 -1.35
CA ALA A 11 -39.64 23.39 -0.81
C ALA A 11 -38.26 23.96 -1.18
N GLU A 12 -38.29 25.07 -1.91
CA GLU A 12 -37.20 26.01 -2.13
C GLU A 12 -36.69 26.60 -0.81
N ALA A 13 -35.38 26.92 -0.74
CA ALA A 13 -34.91 28.08 0.00
C ALA A 13 -33.58 28.59 -0.55
N ARG A 14 -33.53 29.91 -0.70
CA ARG A 14 -32.52 30.73 -1.38
C ARG A 14 -31.25 30.92 -0.55
N GLY A 15 -30.13 31.05 -1.27
CA GLY A 15 -29.26 32.22 -1.20
C GLY A 15 -28.16 32.26 -0.12
N GLN A 16 -26.90 32.20 -0.56
CA GLN A 16 -25.92 33.25 -0.24
C GLN A 16 -24.67 33.12 -1.12
N GLU A 17 -24.46 34.13 -1.97
CA GLU A 17 -23.15 34.52 -2.47
C GLU A 17 -22.24 34.89 -1.28
N ARG A 18 -21.00 34.40 -1.27
CA ARG A 18 -19.83 35.24 -1.03
C ARG A 18 -18.63 34.73 -1.83
N ASP A 19 -18.11 35.68 -2.57
CA ASP A 19 -16.96 35.70 -3.44
C ASP A 19 -15.64 35.61 -2.65
N ALA A 20 -14.63 34.94 -3.23
CA ALA A 20 -13.20 35.19 -3.00
C ALA A 20 -12.37 34.27 -3.91
N GLY A 21 -11.89 34.84 -5.01
CA GLY A 21 -11.10 34.17 -6.01
C GLY A 21 -9.68 33.75 -5.60
N ARG A 22 -9.12 32.84 -6.39
CA ARG A 22 -7.76 32.90 -6.95
C ARG A 22 -7.57 31.75 -7.93
N GLY A 23 -7.70 32.03 -9.22
CA GLY A 23 -7.31 31.15 -10.32
C GLY A 23 -6.32 31.89 -11.21
N PHE A 24 -5.08 31.40 -11.25
CA PHE A 24 -3.98 31.90 -12.09
C PHE A 24 -4.24 31.65 -13.59
N PRO A 25 -3.57 32.41 -14.48
CA PRO A 25 -4.09 32.75 -15.79
C PRO A 25 -3.77 31.70 -16.85
N GLN A 26 -4.75 31.40 -17.71
CA GLN A 26 -4.48 30.86 -19.03
C GLN A 26 -3.80 31.94 -19.86
N ARG A 27 -2.56 31.66 -20.31
CA ARG A 27 -1.86 32.45 -21.31
C ARG A 27 -2.65 32.43 -22.62
N SER A 28 -3.34 33.53 -22.90
CA SER A 28 -3.73 33.94 -24.24
C SER A 28 -2.48 34.38 -25.00
N ALA A 29 -2.22 33.72 -26.13
CA ALA A 29 -1.34 34.23 -27.18
C ALA A 29 -2.19 34.98 -28.22
N PRO A 30 -1.58 35.93 -28.94
CA PRO A 30 -2.21 37.20 -29.27
C PRO A 30 -3.01 37.19 -30.59
N GLU A 31 -4.02 38.05 -30.60
CA GLU A 31 -4.65 38.56 -31.81
C GLU A 31 -3.61 39.31 -32.65
N ALA A 32 -3.25 38.74 -33.80
CA ALA A 32 -2.43 39.40 -34.80
C ALA A 32 -3.23 39.53 -36.09
N GLY A 33 -3.68 40.75 -36.33
CA GLY A 33 -3.82 41.42 -37.64
C GLY A 33 -4.44 40.61 -38.77
N ARG A 34 -5.64 41.01 -39.18
CA ARG A 34 -6.18 40.73 -40.53
C ARG A 34 -5.16 41.15 -41.59
N PRO A 35 -4.59 40.25 -42.42
CA PRO A 35 -4.15 40.64 -43.74
C PRO A 35 -5.38 40.72 -44.64
N ALA A 36 -5.44 41.83 -45.38
CA ALA A 36 -6.43 42.14 -46.39
C ALA A 36 -6.77 40.93 -47.28
N ALA A 37 -8.04 40.84 -47.65
CA ALA A 37 -8.54 39.95 -48.69
C ALA A 37 -7.71 40.13 -49.96
N VAL A 38 -6.76 39.23 -50.19
CA VAL A 38 -6.19 39.04 -51.52
C VAL A 38 -7.32 38.42 -52.35
N ARG A 39 -8.00 39.28 -53.11
CA ARG A 39 -8.81 38.86 -54.26
C ARG A 39 -7.91 38.05 -55.18
N PHE A 40 -7.94 36.73 -55.04
CA PHE A 40 -7.57 35.84 -56.12
C PHE A 40 -8.65 36.01 -57.19
N LYS A 41 -8.43 36.99 -58.09
CA LYS A 41 -9.13 37.06 -59.35
C LYS A 41 -8.89 35.72 -60.06
N GLU A 42 -10.01 35.09 -60.35
CA GLU A 42 -10.19 33.98 -61.29
C GLU A 42 -9.03 33.82 -62.27
N THR A 43 -8.25 32.75 -62.08
CA THR A 43 -7.50 32.12 -63.18
C THR A 43 -8.02 30.71 -63.39
N ILE A 44 -9.35 30.56 -63.40
CA ILE A 44 -10.03 29.44 -64.09
C ILE A 44 -10.34 29.93 -65.51
N VAL A 45 -9.37 30.53 -66.18
CA VAL A 45 -9.52 30.91 -67.60
C VAL A 45 -9.24 29.69 -68.50
N GLY A 46 -8.54 28.67 -67.99
CA GLY A 46 -8.24 27.47 -68.77
C GLY A 46 -9.43 26.56 -69.00
N PHE A 47 -10.14 26.12 -67.97
CA PHE A 47 -11.09 25.01 -68.13
C PHE A 47 -12.37 25.40 -68.86
N LYS A 48 -12.94 26.58 -68.59
CA LYS A 48 -14.19 27.02 -69.22
C LYS A 48 -13.98 27.36 -70.70
N GLU A 49 -12.88 28.03 -71.04
CA GLU A 49 -12.51 28.33 -72.44
C GLU A 49 -12.03 27.08 -73.19
N PHE A 50 -11.27 26.19 -72.55
CA PHE A 50 -10.88 24.89 -73.11
C PHE A 50 -12.11 24.02 -73.39
N TRP A 51 -13.06 23.96 -72.46
CA TRP A 51 -14.28 23.17 -72.62
C TRP A 51 -15.20 23.77 -73.70
N GLN A 52 -15.33 25.09 -73.77
CA GLN A 52 -16.06 25.73 -74.86
C GLN A 52 -15.38 25.54 -76.23
N LYS A 53 -14.05 25.69 -76.31
CA LYS A 53 -13.31 25.56 -77.57
C LYS A 53 -13.27 24.12 -78.10
N HIS A 54 -13.22 23.12 -77.22
CA HIS A 54 -13.11 21.72 -77.61
C HIS A 54 -14.43 20.94 -77.63
N PHE A 55 -15.49 21.41 -76.95
CA PHE A 55 -16.75 20.66 -76.83
C PHE A 55 -18.03 21.45 -77.15
N SER A 56 -17.99 22.77 -77.39
CA SER A 56 -19.22 23.58 -77.56
C SER A 56 -19.72 23.79 -78.98
N ASN A 57 -19.06 23.25 -80.02
CA ASN A 57 -19.49 23.46 -81.42
C ASN A 57 -19.74 22.16 -82.18
N SER A 58 -20.62 21.32 -81.63
CA SER A 58 -21.21 20.17 -82.36
C SER A 58 -22.72 20.31 -82.34
N SER A 59 -23.26 20.96 -83.38
CA SER A 59 -24.67 21.28 -83.56
C SER A 59 -25.47 20.21 -84.31
N GLU A 60 -24.99 18.97 -84.37
CA GLU A 60 -25.86 17.84 -84.67
C GLU A 60 -25.67 16.78 -83.60
N LYS A 61 -26.76 16.07 -83.33
CA LYS A 61 -26.83 14.85 -82.53
C LYS A 61 -25.60 13.98 -82.81
N ILE A 62 -25.28 13.10 -81.85
CA ILE A 62 -24.23 12.07 -81.90
C ILE A 62 -22.99 12.49 -81.09
N VAL A 63 -23.18 12.66 -79.76
CA VAL A 63 -22.36 11.79 -78.92
C VAL A 63 -22.89 10.39 -79.25
N SER A 64 -22.29 9.74 -80.25
CA SER A 64 -22.74 8.40 -80.65
C SER A 64 -22.73 7.57 -79.38
N LEU A 65 -23.70 6.68 -79.25
CA LEU A 65 -23.66 5.68 -78.19
C LEU A 65 -22.25 5.03 -78.15
N GLY A 66 -21.62 4.83 -79.33
CA GLY A 66 -20.23 4.41 -79.46
C GLY A 66 -19.16 5.35 -78.86
N PHE A 67 -19.29 6.67 -78.93
CA PHE A 67 -18.34 7.61 -78.31
C PHE A 67 -18.46 7.66 -76.79
N VAL A 68 -19.69 7.70 -76.24
CA VAL A 68 -19.92 7.63 -74.78
C VAL A 68 -19.39 6.30 -74.23
N LEU A 69 -19.68 5.19 -74.92
CA LEU A 69 -19.18 3.87 -74.54
C LEU A 69 -17.65 3.80 -74.58
N ARG A 70 -16.99 4.44 -75.57
CA ARG A 70 -15.52 4.49 -75.65
C ARG A 70 -14.92 5.31 -74.51
N VAL A 71 -15.37 6.54 -74.27
CA VAL A 71 -14.83 7.39 -73.18
C VAL A 71 -15.16 6.78 -71.81
N GLY A 72 -16.36 6.25 -71.64
CA GLY A 72 -16.75 5.50 -70.44
C GLY A 72 -15.89 4.25 -70.23
N SER A 73 -15.59 3.49 -71.29
CA SER A 73 -14.70 2.31 -71.21
C SER A 73 -13.27 2.67 -70.85
N VAL A 74 -12.76 3.81 -71.32
CA VAL A 74 -11.42 4.31 -70.96
C VAL A 74 -11.39 4.76 -69.50
N GLY A 75 -12.40 5.51 -69.05
CA GLY A 75 -12.51 5.93 -67.64
C GLY A 75 -12.69 4.74 -66.68
N LEU A 76 -13.48 3.74 -67.07
CA LEU A 76 -13.67 2.50 -66.33
C LEU A 76 -12.38 1.66 -66.32
N GLY A 77 -11.69 1.58 -67.46
CA GLY A 77 -10.37 0.95 -67.57
C GLY A 77 -9.32 1.61 -66.69
N LEU A 78 -9.25 2.95 -66.64
CA LEU A 78 -8.36 3.69 -65.75
C LEU A 78 -8.73 3.51 -64.27
N SER A 79 -10.02 3.44 -63.94
CA SER A 79 -10.48 3.19 -62.58
C SER A 79 -10.12 1.77 -62.12
N VAL A 80 -10.30 0.77 -62.99
CA VAL A 80 -9.89 -0.62 -62.76
C VAL A 80 -8.36 -0.72 -62.65
N MET A 81 -7.62 -0.03 -63.52
CA MET A 81 -6.15 0.03 -63.47
C MET A 81 -5.66 0.67 -62.18
N THR A 82 -6.28 1.78 -61.74
CA THR A 82 -5.94 2.46 -60.49
C THR A 82 -6.27 1.58 -59.30
N TYR A 83 -7.41 0.89 -59.32
CA TYR A 83 -7.77 -0.09 -58.30
C TYR A 83 -6.75 -1.24 -58.23
N PHE A 84 -6.33 -1.77 -59.38
CA PHE A 84 -5.33 -2.84 -59.45
C PHE A 84 -3.94 -2.37 -59.01
N LEU A 85 -3.50 -1.19 -59.46
CA LEU A 85 -2.23 -0.59 -59.03
C LEU A 85 -2.24 -0.31 -57.54
N PHE A 86 -3.31 0.28 -57.01
CA PHE A 86 -3.48 0.52 -55.58
C PHE A 86 -3.54 -0.78 -54.78
N SER A 87 -4.25 -1.80 -55.28
CA SER A 87 -4.30 -3.13 -54.66
C SER A 87 -2.92 -3.78 -54.65
N TRP A 88 -2.19 -3.72 -55.77
CA TRP A 88 -0.83 -4.25 -55.91
C TRP A 88 0.18 -3.51 -55.03
N THR A 89 0.10 -2.18 -54.94
CA THR A 89 0.99 -1.37 -54.09
C THR A 89 0.70 -1.61 -52.61
N MET A 90 -0.57 -1.65 -52.21
CA MET A 90 -0.98 -1.97 -50.83
C MET A 90 -0.57 -3.39 -50.43
N GLN A 91 -0.72 -4.36 -51.35
CA GLN A 91 -0.28 -5.73 -51.11
C GLN A 91 1.24 -5.78 -50.88
N THR A 92 2.02 -5.07 -51.69
CA THR A 92 3.50 -5.05 -51.59
C THR A 92 3.99 -4.32 -50.34
N VAL A 93 3.40 -3.18 -49.98
CA VAL A 93 3.85 -2.38 -48.82
C VAL A 93 3.47 -3.04 -47.48
N ILE A 94 2.32 -3.72 -47.40
CA ILE A 94 1.81 -4.30 -46.14
C ILE A 94 2.33 -5.73 -45.90
N HIS A 95 2.68 -6.48 -46.96
CA HIS A 95 3.07 -7.90 -46.84
C HIS A 95 4.58 -8.17 -46.87
N ASN A 96 5.44 -7.14 -46.98
CA ASN A 96 6.89 -7.34 -47.12
C ASN A 96 7.66 -7.41 -45.78
N ARG A 97 7.00 -7.70 -44.66
CA ARG A 97 7.66 -7.86 -43.35
C ARG A 97 8.13 -9.30 -43.22
N LYS A 98 9.40 -9.48 -42.81
CA LYS A 98 9.97 -10.81 -42.58
C LYS A 98 9.17 -11.55 -41.50
N GLU A 99 8.99 -12.83 -41.71
CA GLU A 99 8.38 -13.73 -40.73
C GLU A 99 9.47 -14.32 -39.83
N VAL A 100 9.20 -14.33 -38.52
CA VAL A 100 10.07 -14.82 -37.47
C VAL A 100 9.30 -15.79 -36.58
N LEU A 101 10.01 -16.74 -36.00
CA LEU A 101 9.42 -17.64 -35.00
C LEU A 101 9.34 -16.93 -33.66
N VAL A 102 8.18 -16.98 -33.02
CA VAL A 102 8.00 -16.41 -31.69
C VAL A 102 8.78 -17.26 -30.68
N PRO A 103 9.73 -16.67 -29.92
CA PRO A 103 10.52 -17.41 -28.95
C PRO A 103 9.67 -17.83 -27.76
N ASP A 104 10.12 -18.84 -27.01
CA ASP A 104 9.52 -19.17 -25.72
C ASP A 104 10.07 -18.22 -24.65
N ILE A 105 9.17 -17.40 -24.10
CA ILE A 105 9.46 -16.50 -22.98
C ILE A 105 8.75 -16.92 -21.70
N SER A 106 8.05 -18.05 -21.70
CA SER A 106 7.45 -18.65 -20.51
C SER A 106 8.52 -18.91 -19.46
N GLY A 107 8.25 -18.57 -18.20
CA GLY A 107 9.23 -18.72 -17.11
C GLY A 107 10.36 -17.69 -17.09
N LYS A 108 10.42 -16.75 -18.05
CA LYS A 108 11.41 -15.66 -18.05
C LYS A 108 10.92 -14.46 -17.25
N SER A 109 11.85 -13.67 -16.72
CA SER A 109 11.57 -12.35 -16.15
C SER A 109 11.13 -11.37 -17.24
N SER A 110 10.45 -10.28 -16.84
CA SER A 110 10.04 -9.21 -17.79
C SER A 110 11.19 -8.69 -18.65
N VAL A 111 12.39 -8.53 -18.06
CA VAL A 111 13.59 -8.05 -18.76
C VAL A 111 14.08 -9.08 -19.79
N ASN A 112 14.21 -10.35 -19.38
CA ASN A 112 14.71 -11.40 -20.26
C ASN A 112 13.71 -11.73 -21.38
N ALA A 113 12.41 -11.65 -21.10
CA ALA A 113 11.35 -11.81 -22.09
C ALA A 113 11.37 -10.67 -23.12
N LEU A 114 11.49 -9.42 -22.66
CA LEU A 114 11.60 -8.26 -23.55
C LEU A 114 12.84 -8.35 -24.44
N GLN A 115 13.98 -8.75 -23.88
CA GLN A 115 15.22 -8.92 -24.64
C GLN A 115 15.05 -9.98 -25.75
N ALA A 116 14.54 -11.17 -25.40
CA ALA A 116 14.32 -12.25 -26.36
C ALA A 116 13.36 -11.87 -27.49
N LEU A 117 12.33 -11.06 -27.21
CA LEU A 117 11.42 -10.55 -28.22
C LEU A 117 12.05 -9.46 -29.09
N SER A 118 12.84 -8.58 -28.50
CA SER A 118 13.49 -7.46 -29.20
C SER A 118 14.54 -7.92 -30.19
N GLU A 119 15.27 -9.00 -29.90
CA GLU A 119 16.22 -9.64 -30.83
C GLU A 119 15.56 -10.09 -32.15
N LEU A 120 14.25 -10.34 -32.13
CA LEU A 120 13.45 -10.76 -33.27
C LEU A 120 12.52 -9.65 -33.80
N ASN A 121 12.76 -8.40 -33.38
CA ASN A 121 11.92 -7.24 -33.70
C ASN A 121 10.43 -7.43 -33.34
N LEU A 122 10.13 -8.24 -32.32
CA LEU A 122 8.79 -8.44 -31.79
C LEU A 122 8.54 -7.46 -30.64
N ALA A 123 7.34 -6.89 -30.57
CA ALA A 123 6.97 -5.99 -29.50
C ALA A 123 6.30 -6.76 -28.36
N MET A 124 6.56 -6.40 -27.11
CA MET A 124 5.88 -6.97 -25.94
C MET A 124 4.76 -6.04 -25.47
N LYS A 125 3.60 -6.59 -25.15
CA LYS A 125 2.50 -5.87 -24.48
C LYS A 125 2.01 -6.66 -23.29
N ILE A 126 1.90 -6.00 -22.13
CA ILE A 126 1.33 -6.59 -20.94
C ILE A 126 -0.19 -6.64 -21.10
N GLU A 127 -0.76 -7.85 -21.09
CA GLU A 127 -2.19 -8.08 -21.17
C GLU A 127 -2.83 -8.14 -19.78
N GLY A 128 -2.11 -8.65 -18.79
CA GLY A 128 -2.59 -8.71 -17.42
C GLY A 128 -1.63 -9.39 -16.45
N TYR A 129 -2.15 -9.65 -15.26
CA TYR A 129 -1.45 -10.26 -14.15
C TYR A 129 -2.34 -11.32 -13.51
N GLU A 130 -1.75 -12.44 -13.12
CA GLU A 130 -2.48 -13.54 -12.48
C GLU A 130 -1.72 -14.12 -11.31
N PHE A 131 -2.46 -14.61 -10.32
CA PHE A 131 -1.87 -15.30 -9.18
C PHE A 131 -1.51 -16.75 -9.54
N ASN A 132 -0.30 -17.14 -9.19
CA ASN A 132 0.18 -18.50 -9.34
C ASN A 132 1.22 -18.79 -8.24
N GLU A 133 0.88 -19.69 -7.32
CA GLU A 133 1.76 -20.04 -6.19
C GLU A 133 3.07 -20.71 -6.63
N SER A 134 3.07 -21.42 -7.76
CA SER A 134 4.23 -22.15 -8.27
C SER A 134 5.21 -21.26 -9.05
N VAL A 135 4.79 -20.05 -9.43
CA VAL A 135 5.58 -19.18 -10.32
C VAL A 135 5.86 -17.84 -9.64
N PRO A 136 7.13 -17.45 -9.45
CA PRO A 136 7.48 -16.20 -8.77
C PRO A 136 6.92 -14.95 -9.45
N ILE A 137 6.72 -13.90 -8.65
CA ILE A 137 6.25 -12.60 -9.14
C ILE A 137 7.14 -12.05 -10.25
N GLY A 138 6.53 -11.45 -11.28
CA GLY A 138 7.23 -10.85 -12.41
C GLY A 138 7.74 -11.84 -13.47
N THR A 139 7.36 -13.11 -13.35
CA THR A 139 7.67 -14.16 -14.33
C THR A 139 6.53 -14.33 -15.33
N VAL A 140 6.84 -14.54 -16.61
CA VAL A 140 5.81 -14.76 -17.65
C VAL A 140 5.12 -16.10 -17.43
N LEU A 141 3.79 -16.07 -17.23
CA LEU A 141 2.95 -17.26 -17.13
C LEU A 141 2.54 -17.80 -18.49
N ARG A 142 2.17 -16.89 -19.40
CA ARG A 142 1.76 -17.24 -20.75
C ARG A 142 2.04 -16.10 -21.72
N GLN A 143 2.16 -16.47 -22.98
CA GLN A 143 2.32 -15.57 -24.10
C GLN A 143 1.32 -15.90 -25.21
N VAL A 144 0.91 -14.88 -25.96
CA VAL A 144 0.12 -15.02 -27.18
C VAL A 144 0.68 -14.07 -28.25
N PRO A 145 1.11 -14.53 -29.42
CA PRO A 145 1.10 -15.93 -29.91
C PRO A 145 2.00 -16.89 -29.12
N GLY A 146 1.67 -18.19 -29.14
CA GLY A 146 2.43 -19.23 -28.45
C GLY A 146 3.85 -19.43 -29.00
N ALA A 147 4.73 -20.04 -28.21
CA ALA A 147 6.10 -20.33 -28.61
C ALA A 147 6.14 -21.18 -29.90
N GLY A 148 7.10 -20.89 -30.79
CA GLY A 148 7.27 -21.57 -32.07
C GLY A 148 6.25 -21.17 -33.15
N SER A 149 5.28 -20.31 -32.85
CA SER A 149 4.36 -19.79 -33.87
C SER A 149 5.04 -18.77 -34.78
N THR A 150 4.55 -18.63 -36.01
CA THR A 150 5.07 -17.65 -36.96
C THR A 150 4.41 -16.29 -36.77
N ALA A 151 5.23 -15.25 -36.61
CA ALA A 151 4.79 -13.86 -36.50
C ALA A 151 5.58 -12.97 -37.45
N ARG A 152 4.94 -11.93 -37.98
CA ARG A 152 5.66 -10.89 -38.72
C ARG A 152 6.44 -10.02 -37.75
N GLU A 153 7.60 -9.53 -38.17
CA GLU A 153 8.32 -8.49 -37.43
C GLU A 153 7.41 -7.29 -37.11
N GLY A 154 7.58 -6.70 -35.93
CA GLY A 154 6.75 -5.63 -35.40
C GLY A 154 5.41 -6.10 -34.81
N LYS A 155 5.09 -7.40 -34.87
CA LYS A 155 3.89 -7.95 -34.23
C LYS A 155 4.01 -7.91 -32.70
N ILE A 156 2.89 -7.66 -32.06
CA ILE A 156 2.78 -7.59 -30.60
C ILE A 156 2.55 -8.99 -30.04
N VAL A 157 3.44 -9.42 -29.16
CA VAL A 157 3.29 -10.57 -28.27
C VAL A 157 2.68 -10.07 -26.96
N ARG A 158 1.47 -10.55 -26.65
CA ARG A 158 0.78 -10.29 -25.40
C ARG A 158 1.28 -11.24 -24.33
N VAL A 159 1.58 -10.72 -23.16
CA VAL A 159 2.10 -11.50 -22.03
C VAL A 159 1.28 -11.29 -20.78
N VAL A 160 1.12 -12.36 -20.01
CA VAL A 160 0.53 -12.32 -18.67
C VAL A 160 1.60 -12.72 -17.66
N PHE A 161 1.81 -11.89 -16.65
CA PHE A 161 2.82 -12.12 -15.61
C PHE A 161 2.20 -12.72 -14.35
N SER A 162 3.00 -13.52 -13.64
CA SER A 162 2.66 -14.00 -12.30
C SER A 162 2.75 -12.87 -11.27
N GLN A 163 1.79 -12.85 -10.36
CA GLN A 163 1.80 -12.07 -9.12
C GLN A 163 2.31 -12.90 -7.93
N GLY A 164 2.73 -14.15 -8.16
CA GLY A 164 3.01 -15.11 -7.10
C GLY A 164 1.73 -15.68 -6.50
N GLY A 165 1.85 -16.33 -5.34
CA GLY A 165 0.70 -16.82 -4.58
C GLY A 165 -0.17 -15.68 -4.04
N GLU A 166 -1.45 -15.96 -3.78
CA GLU A 166 -2.30 -14.98 -3.10
C GLU A 166 -1.84 -14.79 -1.65
N SER A 167 -1.63 -13.52 -1.26
CA SER A 167 -1.21 -13.15 0.10
C SER A 167 -2.35 -12.51 0.89
N VAL A 168 -2.38 -12.75 2.19
CA VAL A 168 -3.29 -12.16 3.17
C VAL A 168 -2.49 -11.62 4.36
N PHE A 169 -3.06 -10.68 5.10
CA PHE A 169 -2.45 -10.17 6.32
C PHE A 169 -2.85 -10.99 7.54
N THR A 170 -1.86 -11.32 8.36
CA THR A 170 -2.04 -12.05 9.61
C THR A 170 -2.80 -11.18 10.62
N PRO A 171 -3.95 -11.59 11.15
CA PRO A 171 -4.70 -10.79 12.12
C PRO A 171 -3.98 -10.73 13.48
N ASN A 172 -4.35 -9.76 14.31
CA ASN A 172 -3.96 -9.76 15.73
C ASN A 172 -4.87 -10.70 16.55
N LEU A 173 -4.27 -11.73 17.12
CA LEU A 173 -4.92 -12.76 17.93
C LEU A 173 -4.66 -12.59 19.43
N ILE A 174 -3.66 -11.77 19.80
CA ILE A 174 -3.23 -11.62 21.19
C ILE A 174 -4.38 -11.05 22.03
N GLY A 175 -4.61 -11.67 23.19
CA GLY A 175 -5.70 -11.30 24.10
C GLY A 175 -7.07 -11.88 23.72
N LEU A 176 -7.21 -12.57 22.59
CA LEU A 176 -8.45 -13.26 22.23
C LEU A 176 -8.52 -14.65 22.87
N PRO A 177 -9.72 -15.14 23.21
CA PRO A 177 -9.92 -16.56 23.49
C PRO A 177 -9.55 -17.42 22.27
N LEU A 178 -8.95 -18.59 22.49
CA LEU A 178 -8.51 -19.49 21.41
C LEU A 178 -9.60 -19.75 20.35
N ARG A 179 -10.85 -19.92 20.77
CA ARG A 179 -11.99 -20.13 19.87
C ARG A 179 -12.25 -18.93 18.94
N ASN A 180 -12.13 -17.71 19.46
CA ASN A 180 -12.31 -16.50 18.66
C ASN A 180 -11.12 -16.30 17.71
N ALA A 181 -9.91 -16.62 18.16
CA ALA A 181 -8.73 -16.60 17.32
C ALA A 181 -8.85 -17.57 16.13
N GLU A 182 -9.32 -18.80 16.36
CA GLU A 182 -9.57 -19.79 15.31
C GLU A 182 -10.57 -19.28 14.25
N LEU A 183 -11.67 -18.66 14.69
CA LEU A 183 -12.68 -18.09 13.78
C LEU A 183 -12.11 -16.94 12.94
N LEU A 184 -11.33 -16.05 13.57
CA LEU A 184 -10.70 -14.92 12.89
C LEU A 184 -9.67 -15.37 11.85
N LEU A 185 -8.88 -16.41 12.16
CA LEU A 185 -7.96 -17.02 11.21
C LEU A 185 -8.68 -17.59 9.99
N ARG A 186 -9.76 -18.36 10.19
CA ARG A 186 -10.57 -18.91 9.09
C ARG A 186 -11.17 -17.81 8.21
N GLN A 187 -11.66 -16.73 8.81
CA GLN A 187 -12.19 -15.57 8.06
C GLN A 187 -11.11 -14.93 7.18
N ARG A 188 -9.85 -14.95 7.61
CA ARG A 188 -8.69 -14.44 6.85
C ARG A 188 -8.04 -15.47 5.95
N GLN A 189 -8.66 -16.64 5.75
CA GLN A 189 -8.11 -17.73 4.92
C GLN A 189 -6.74 -18.22 5.43
N LEU A 190 -6.58 -18.24 6.75
CA LEU A 190 -5.43 -18.75 7.48
C LEU A 190 -5.84 -19.97 8.31
N MET A 191 -4.87 -20.80 8.67
CA MET A 191 -5.09 -22.00 9.47
C MET A 191 -4.51 -21.84 10.87
N LEU A 192 -5.18 -22.41 11.86
CA LEU A 192 -4.60 -22.56 13.20
C LEU A 192 -3.50 -23.64 13.12
N GLY A 193 -2.28 -23.27 13.54
CA GLY A 193 -1.14 -24.16 13.61
C GLY A 193 -1.02 -24.84 14.98
N GLU A 194 0.22 -25.00 15.43
CA GLU A 194 0.51 -25.53 16.77
C GLU A 194 -0.03 -24.60 17.86
N VAL A 195 -0.69 -25.21 18.86
CA VAL A 195 -1.17 -24.53 20.06
C VAL A 195 -0.29 -24.99 21.22
N SER A 196 0.56 -24.10 21.71
CA SER A 196 1.38 -24.32 22.89
C SER A 196 0.71 -23.70 24.13
N GLU A 197 0.99 -24.23 25.30
CA GLU A 197 0.50 -23.68 26.56
C GLU A 197 1.64 -23.00 27.34
N SER A 198 1.39 -21.82 27.88
CA SER A 198 2.28 -21.15 28.82
C SER A 198 1.49 -20.53 29.96
N TYR A 199 2.08 -20.46 31.15
CA TYR A 199 1.42 -19.87 32.30
C TYR A 199 1.48 -18.34 32.21
N SER A 200 0.46 -17.66 32.74
CA SER A 200 0.45 -16.19 32.85
C SER A 200 -0.21 -15.76 34.15
N LEU A 201 0.36 -14.74 34.81
CA LEU A 201 -0.23 -14.14 36.01
C LEU A 201 -1.40 -13.20 35.68
N LYS A 202 -1.49 -12.73 34.43
CA LYS A 202 -2.45 -11.70 34.01
C LYS A 202 -3.56 -12.24 33.12
N ALA A 203 -3.27 -13.20 32.26
CA ALA A 203 -4.22 -13.69 31.27
C ALA A 203 -5.02 -14.91 31.77
N GLU A 204 -6.34 -14.89 31.55
CA GLU A 204 -7.21 -16.02 31.85
C GLU A 204 -6.86 -17.26 31.01
N LYS A 205 -7.13 -18.44 31.55
CA LYS A 205 -6.89 -19.71 30.88
C LYS A 205 -7.62 -19.76 29.52
N GLY A 206 -6.88 -20.13 28.47
CA GLY A 206 -7.37 -20.20 27.09
C GLY A 206 -7.27 -18.91 26.29
N THR A 207 -6.69 -17.85 26.86
CA THR A 207 -6.40 -16.59 26.16
C THR A 207 -5.08 -16.70 25.38
N VAL A 208 -5.04 -16.23 24.14
CA VAL A 208 -3.81 -16.19 23.33
C VAL A 208 -2.83 -15.17 23.91
N LEU A 209 -1.64 -15.65 24.26
CA LEU A 209 -0.53 -14.87 24.81
C LEU A 209 0.42 -14.39 23.72
N SER A 210 0.67 -15.23 22.72
CA SER A 210 1.53 -14.90 21.58
C SER A 210 1.06 -15.63 20.33
N GLN A 211 1.51 -15.13 19.18
CA GLN A 211 1.27 -15.74 17.87
C GLN A 211 2.54 -15.69 17.02
N ASP A 212 2.67 -16.66 16.12
CA ASP A 212 3.66 -16.66 15.06
C ASP A 212 3.02 -17.24 13.78
N PRO A 213 2.98 -16.52 12.65
CA PRO A 213 3.58 -15.22 12.39
C PRO A 213 2.97 -14.04 13.16
N LYS A 214 3.75 -12.96 13.32
CA LYS A 214 3.31 -11.71 13.97
C LYS A 214 2.12 -11.08 13.24
N SER A 215 1.34 -10.28 13.97
CA SER A 215 0.21 -9.55 13.41
C SER A 215 0.63 -8.57 12.31
N GLU A 216 -0.28 -8.34 11.37
CA GLU A 216 -0.13 -7.51 10.17
C GLU A 216 1.01 -7.94 9.22
N LEU A 217 1.57 -9.14 9.40
CA LEU A 217 2.53 -9.71 8.44
C LEU A 217 1.79 -10.24 7.21
N SER A 218 2.29 -9.91 6.01
CA SER A 218 1.80 -10.48 4.75
C SER A 218 2.32 -11.91 4.59
N VAL A 219 1.39 -12.86 4.49
CA VAL A 219 1.66 -14.30 4.38
C VAL A 219 0.80 -14.91 3.28
N SER A 220 1.18 -16.07 2.76
CA SER A 220 0.34 -16.78 1.79
C SER A 220 -0.96 -17.27 2.40
N LYS A 221 -2.00 -17.44 1.58
CA LYS A 221 -3.21 -18.14 2.01
C LYS A 221 -2.87 -19.52 2.59
N ASN A 222 -3.70 -19.98 3.51
CA ASN A 222 -3.56 -21.26 4.21
C ASN A 222 -2.27 -21.38 5.06
N THR A 223 -1.54 -20.29 5.27
CA THR A 223 -0.42 -20.28 6.23
C THR A 223 -0.93 -20.66 7.61
N MET A 224 -0.18 -21.54 8.29
CA MET A 224 -0.46 -21.94 9.67
C MET A 224 0.06 -20.87 10.64
N VAL A 225 -0.82 -20.40 11.51
CA VAL A 225 -0.49 -19.45 12.57
C VAL A 225 -0.46 -20.22 13.89
N GLN A 226 0.75 -20.36 14.43
CA GLN A 226 1.00 -20.95 15.74
C GLN A 226 0.61 -19.94 16.82
N VAL A 227 0.10 -20.44 17.95
CA VAL A 227 -0.30 -19.61 19.08
C VAL A 227 0.17 -20.23 20.39
N ALA A 228 0.58 -19.39 21.34
CA ALA A 228 0.71 -19.78 22.73
C ALA A 228 -0.54 -19.31 23.49
N VAL A 229 -1.16 -20.18 24.27
CA VAL A 229 -2.34 -19.86 25.08
C VAL A 229 -2.01 -19.95 26.56
N SER A 230 -2.69 -19.12 27.36
CA SER A 230 -2.55 -19.13 28.80
C SER A 230 -3.09 -20.43 29.38
N ALA A 231 -2.26 -21.15 30.13
CA ALA A 231 -2.67 -22.25 30.99
C ALA A 231 -3.32 -21.75 32.31
N GLY A 232 -3.36 -20.43 32.53
CA GLY A 232 -3.75 -19.78 33.77
C GLY A 232 -2.57 -19.53 34.71
N ALA A 233 -2.89 -19.29 35.99
CA ALA A 233 -1.88 -19.10 37.01
C ALA A 233 -1.05 -20.39 37.22
N PRO A 234 0.26 -20.26 37.47
CA PRO A 234 1.15 -21.41 37.63
C PRO A 234 0.80 -22.22 38.89
N PRO A 235 1.00 -23.56 38.88
CA PRO A 235 0.93 -24.39 40.07
C PRO A 235 1.87 -23.94 41.19
N ALA A 236 1.52 -24.25 42.44
CA ALA A 236 2.36 -23.97 43.59
C ALA A 236 3.77 -24.60 43.43
N GLY A 237 4.80 -23.77 43.53
CA GLY A 237 6.21 -24.17 43.37
C GLY A 237 6.87 -23.71 42.07
N ILE A 238 6.11 -23.22 41.09
CA ILE A 238 6.66 -22.54 39.91
C ILE A 238 6.70 -21.04 40.20
N ILE A 239 7.91 -20.46 40.24
CA ILE A 239 8.10 -19.03 40.36
C ILE A 239 8.07 -18.44 38.96
N MET A 240 7.15 -17.52 38.69
CA MET A 240 7.14 -16.76 37.44
C MET A 240 7.60 -15.34 37.70
N MET A 241 8.25 -14.76 36.69
CA MET A 241 8.74 -13.39 36.72
C MET A 241 7.58 -12.40 36.56
N PRO A 242 7.24 -11.60 37.59
CA PRO A 242 6.25 -10.54 37.47
C PRO A 242 6.75 -9.39 36.58
N ASP A 243 5.84 -8.54 36.11
CA ASP A 243 6.20 -7.29 35.44
C ASP A 243 6.50 -6.19 36.47
N PHE A 244 7.79 -5.93 36.68
CA PHE A 244 8.32 -4.87 37.53
C PHE A 244 8.65 -3.59 36.77
N ARG A 245 8.56 -3.58 35.43
CA ARG A 245 8.86 -2.37 34.66
C ARG A 245 7.95 -1.23 35.13
N GLN A 246 8.57 -0.06 35.27
CA GLN A 246 7.94 1.17 35.77
C GLN A 246 7.48 1.12 37.25
N LYS A 247 7.80 0.05 37.99
CA LYS A 247 7.60 -0.05 39.45
C LYS A 247 8.87 0.33 40.21
N LYS A 248 8.75 0.47 41.53
CA LYS A 248 9.90 0.70 42.41
C LYS A 248 10.73 -0.57 42.56
N SER A 249 12.05 -0.44 42.53
CA SER A 249 13.00 -1.53 42.76
C SER A 249 12.83 -2.18 44.14
N ASP A 250 12.34 -1.45 45.13
CA ASP A 250 11.98 -2.01 46.45
C ASP A 250 10.94 -3.13 46.34
N GLU A 251 9.94 -3.00 45.46
CA GLU A 251 8.92 -4.03 45.23
C GLU A 251 9.55 -5.29 44.61
N ALA A 252 10.45 -5.11 43.65
CA ALA A 252 11.19 -6.21 43.02
C ALA A 252 12.12 -6.91 44.03
N GLN A 253 12.77 -6.16 44.92
CA GLN A 253 13.63 -6.69 45.97
C GLN A 253 12.84 -7.51 46.99
N GLN A 254 11.67 -7.03 47.41
CA GLN A 254 10.79 -7.76 48.33
C GLN A 254 10.30 -9.07 47.72
N TRP A 255 9.88 -9.04 46.46
CA TRP A 255 9.47 -10.24 45.74
C TRP A 255 10.60 -11.25 45.58
N ALA A 256 11.82 -10.79 45.23
CA ALA A 256 12.98 -11.67 45.08
C ALA A 256 13.36 -12.35 46.41
N ALA A 257 13.31 -11.60 47.53
CA ALA A 257 13.55 -12.14 48.87
C ALA A 257 12.50 -13.17 49.28
N GLN A 258 11.22 -12.93 48.99
CA GLN A 258 10.13 -13.87 49.29
C GLN A 258 10.18 -15.13 48.42
N SER A 259 10.59 -14.98 47.16
CA SER A 259 10.65 -16.08 46.19
C SER A 259 11.96 -16.87 46.25
N GLY A 260 12.94 -16.44 47.06
CA GLY A 260 14.24 -17.10 47.16
C GLY A 260 15.07 -17.01 45.87
N VAL A 261 14.94 -15.92 45.13
CA VAL A 261 15.60 -15.67 43.84
C VAL A 261 16.76 -14.68 44.04
N THR A 262 17.89 -14.92 43.38
CA THR A 262 19.05 -14.02 43.45
C THR A 262 18.86 -12.85 42.50
N MET A 263 18.86 -11.62 43.01
CA MET A 263 18.67 -10.41 42.21
C MET A 263 19.97 -9.65 41.99
N SER A 264 20.20 -9.14 40.78
CA SER A 264 21.24 -8.15 40.46
C SER A 264 20.64 -6.85 39.94
N LEU A 265 21.11 -5.72 40.45
CA LEU A 265 20.68 -4.38 40.03
C LEU A 265 21.75 -3.76 39.12
N LEU A 266 21.35 -3.37 37.91
CA LEU A 266 22.15 -2.59 36.98
C LEU A 266 21.62 -1.16 37.00
N GLU A 267 22.50 -0.18 37.08
CA GLU A 267 22.11 1.23 37.10
C GLU A 267 22.21 1.85 35.71
N ASP A 268 21.15 2.55 35.30
CA ASP A 268 21.14 3.39 34.10
C ASP A 268 21.03 4.86 34.51
N SER A 269 22.13 5.59 34.31
CA SER A 269 22.25 7.01 34.61
C SER A 269 21.61 7.92 33.55
N ASN A 270 21.34 7.38 32.35
CA ASN A 270 20.71 8.13 31.26
C ASN A 270 19.19 8.11 31.34
N SER A 271 18.64 7.28 32.23
CA SER A 271 17.21 7.15 32.43
C SER A 271 16.57 8.41 33.01
N LEU A 272 15.33 8.65 32.59
CA LEU A 272 14.55 9.83 32.97
C LEU A 272 13.53 9.54 34.06
N PHE A 273 13.34 8.26 34.38
CA PHE A 273 12.54 7.82 35.50
C PHE A 273 13.17 8.26 36.85
N PRO A 274 12.37 8.43 37.91
CA PRO A 274 12.89 8.68 39.26
C PRO A 274 13.89 7.61 39.69
N GLY A 275 14.84 8.00 40.54
CA GLY A 275 15.84 7.08 41.09
C GLY A 275 15.17 5.87 41.74
N GLY A 276 15.67 4.66 41.41
CA GLY A 276 15.12 3.40 41.90
C GLY A 276 13.91 2.86 41.12
N THR A 277 13.51 3.47 40.01
CA THR A 277 12.48 2.91 39.12
C THR A 277 13.08 1.83 38.22
N VAL A 278 12.43 0.67 38.10
CA VAL A 278 12.83 -0.41 37.18
C VAL A 278 12.48 -0.02 35.75
N ILE A 279 13.48 0.03 34.89
CA ILE A 279 13.38 0.36 33.47
C ILE A 279 13.17 -0.92 32.66
N ASP A 280 13.97 -1.92 32.96
CA ASP A 280 13.98 -3.20 32.28
C ASP A 280 14.25 -4.34 33.24
N GLN A 281 13.89 -5.54 32.83
CA GLN A 281 14.04 -6.76 33.62
C GLN A 281 14.43 -7.95 32.75
N ASP A 282 15.24 -8.83 33.33
CA ASP A 282 15.65 -10.08 32.74
C ASP A 282 15.57 -11.21 33.79
N PRO A 283 14.82 -12.30 33.56
CA PRO A 283 14.02 -12.60 32.38
C PRO A 283 12.80 -11.69 32.19
N GLN A 284 12.20 -11.77 31.00
CA GLN A 284 10.96 -11.04 30.67
C GLN A 284 9.78 -11.49 31.55
N PRO A 285 8.74 -10.66 31.71
CA PRO A 285 7.54 -11.03 32.46
C PRO A 285 6.92 -12.36 31.97
N ASP A 286 6.24 -13.07 32.89
CA ASP A 286 5.64 -14.39 32.69
C ASP A 286 6.64 -15.53 32.35
N THR A 287 7.96 -15.26 32.38
CA THR A 287 8.98 -16.31 32.25
C THR A 287 9.10 -17.11 33.55
N VAL A 288 9.29 -18.43 33.45
CA VAL A 288 9.57 -19.29 34.60
C VAL A 288 10.99 -19.03 35.12
N VAL A 289 11.09 -18.67 36.39
CA VAL A 289 12.35 -18.49 37.11
C VAL A 289 12.65 -19.76 37.91
N PRO A 290 13.77 -20.45 37.66
CA PRO A 290 14.17 -21.60 38.46
C PRO A 290 14.33 -21.22 39.94
N ALA A 291 14.09 -22.17 40.86
CA ALA A 291 14.36 -21.95 42.27
C ALA A 291 15.85 -21.61 42.49
N GLY A 292 16.14 -20.51 43.19
CA GLY A 292 17.50 -19.98 43.33
C GLY A 292 18.08 -19.37 42.03
N GLY A 293 17.25 -19.18 41.00
CA GLY A 293 17.61 -18.54 39.75
C GLY A 293 18.11 -17.10 39.93
N LYS A 294 18.71 -16.56 38.87
CA LYS A 294 19.20 -15.18 38.85
C LYS A 294 18.25 -14.30 38.03
N VAL A 295 17.93 -13.13 38.55
CA VAL A 295 17.15 -12.11 37.86
C VAL A 295 17.92 -10.79 37.89
N ALA A 296 17.90 -10.06 36.78
CA ALA A 296 18.53 -8.77 36.66
C ALA A 296 17.47 -7.69 36.44
N PHE A 297 17.63 -6.55 37.12
CA PHE A 297 16.81 -5.37 36.91
C PHE A 297 17.70 -4.20 36.55
N THR A 298 17.37 -3.51 35.47
CA THR A 298 17.99 -2.23 35.13
C THR A 298 17.15 -1.13 35.77
N VAL A 299 17.74 -0.34 36.66
CA VAL A 299 17.06 0.70 37.43
C VAL A 299 17.61 2.08 37.09
N SER A 300 16.76 3.10 37.15
CA SER A 300 17.21 4.48 36.99
C SER A 300 18.08 4.89 38.18
N SER A 301 19.29 5.36 37.92
CA SER A 301 20.19 5.94 38.92
C SER A 301 20.18 7.46 38.92
N ARG A 302 19.16 8.08 38.32
CA ARG A 302 18.98 9.53 38.36
C ARG A 302 19.00 9.98 39.83
N LYS A 303 20.00 10.77 40.20
CA LYS A 303 20.10 11.47 41.50
C LYS A 303 19.00 12.54 41.62
N GLY A 304 17.76 12.09 41.76
CA GLY A 304 16.65 12.86 42.32
C GLY A 304 16.44 12.32 43.73
N GLN A 305 16.50 13.21 44.72
CA GLN A 305 16.47 12.90 46.15
C GLN A 305 15.44 11.80 46.50
N ALA A 306 15.94 10.66 46.99
CA ALA A 306 15.13 9.69 47.69
C ALA A 306 14.47 10.38 48.90
N GLY A 307 13.21 10.79 48.76
CA GLY A 307 12.41 11.38 49.85
C GLY A 307 11.82 12.77 49.61
N ALA A 308 12.10 13.46 48.50
CA ALA A 308 11.30 14.64 48.15
C ALA A 308 10.04 14.18 47.43
N SER A 309 8.87 14.65 47.88
CA SER A 309 7.63 14.57 47.10
C SER A 309 7.79 15.42 45.83
N ASP A 310 8.54 14.92 44.85
CA ASP A 310 8.51 15.46 43.50
C ASP A 310 7.07 15.31 43.06
N LYS A 311 6.35 16.44 42.93
CA LYS A 311 4.99 16.43 42.42
C LYS A 311 5.02 15.67 41.09
N GLU A 312 4.36 14.53 41.04
CA GLU A 312 4.28 13.70 39.84
C GLU A 312 3.11 14.19 38.99
N PHE A 313 3.38 14.45 37.73
CA PHE A 313 2.36 14.65 36.73
C PHE A 313 2.05 13.31 36.08
N ARG A 314 0.81 12.82 36.22
CA ARG A 314 0.37 11.60 35.55
C ARG A 314 -0.03 11.91 34.10
N VAL A 315 0.71 11.34 33.16
CA VAL A 315 0.34 11.35 31.75
C VAL A 315 -0.53 10.12 31.52
N HIS A 316 -1.82 10.37 31.31
CA HIS A 316 -2.76 9.40 30.80
C HIS A 316 -2.87 9.58 29.29
N TYR A 317 -2.48 8.55 28.54
CA TYR A 317 -2.57 8.52 27.08
C TYR A 317 -3.10 7.15 26.61
N GLU A 318 -4.11 7.15 25.76
CA GLU A 318 -4.61 5.94 25.12
C GLU A 318 -4.06 5.87 23.70
N VAL A 319 -3.36 4.77 23.39
CA VAL A 319 -2.85 4.53 22.04
C VAL A 319 -4.03 4.38 21.10
N SER A 320 -4.04 5.08 19.96
CA SER A 320 -5.19 4.98 19.05
C SER A 320 -5.40 3.54 18.56
N GLN A 321 -6.67 3.18 18.37
CA GLN A 321 -7.13 1.80 18.24
C GLN A 321 -6.92 1.19 16.83
N SER A 322 -6.31 1.92 15.90
CA SER A 322 -6.21 1.52 14.48
C SER A 322 -4.83 0.95 14.12
N GLY A 323 -4.77 -0.24 13.53
CA GLY A 323 -3.54 -0.81 12.96
C GLY A 323 -2.71 -1.68 13.92
N SER A 324 -1.40 -1.79 13.67
CA SER A 324 -0.44 -2.62 14.41
C SER A 324 0.08 -1.96 15.70
N GLN A 325 0.96 -2.65 16.43
CA GLN A 325 1.75 -2.04 17.51
C GLN A 325 2.36 -0.72 17.06
N ARG A 326 2.30 0.28 17.94
CA ARG A 326 2.75 1.63 17.65
C ARG A 326 3.91 1.99 18.55
N HIS A 327 4.88 2.66 17.96
CA HIS A 327 6.03 3.15 18.66
C HIS A 327 5.67 4.46 19.35
N ILE A 328 5.43 4.40 20.66
CA ILE A 328 5.08 5.55 21.45
C ILE A 328 6.34 6.12 22.07
N ARG A 329 6.56 7.41 21.81
CA ARG A 329 7.66 8.16 22.38
C ARG A 329 7.09 9.36 23.14
N VAL A 330 7.31 9.43 24.44
CA VAL A 330 6.88 10.55 25.28
C VAL A 330 8.11 11.36 25.66
N VAL A 331 8.09 12.66 25.41
CA VAL A 331 9.20 13.58 25.66
C VAL A 331 8.73 14.72 26.56
N ALA A 332 9.38 14.91 27.70
CA ALA A 332 9.24 16.07 28.55
C ALA A 332 10.23 17.16 28.10
N LEU A 333 9.74 18.35 27.78
CA LEU A 333 10.54 19.51 27.43
C LEU A 333 10.75 20.36 28.66
N GLY A 334 12.00 20.69 28.95
CA GLY A 334 12.37 21.49 30.11
C GLY A 334 13.43 22.54 29.82
N LYS A 335 13.70 23.42 30.80
CA LYS A 335 14.77 24.43 30.69
C LYS A 335 16.18 23.84 30.56
N SER A 336 16.35 22.56 30.94
CA SER A 336 17.61 21.82 30.86
C SER A 336 17.73 20.96 29.59
N GLY A 337 16.81 21.10 28.63
CA GLY A 337 16.73 20.31 27.41
C GLY A 337 15.51 19.38 27.35
N ASP A 338 15.32 18.77 26.18
CA ASP A 338 14.27 17.79 25.92
C ASP A 338 14.68 16.41 26.44
N ARG A 339 13.75 15.70 27.07
CA ARG A 339 14.00 14.46 27.80
C ARG A 339 12.96 13.41 27.46
N GLU A 340 13.38 12.28 26.89
CA GLU A 340 12.52 11.15 26.52
C GLU A 340 12.07 10.28 27.72
N ILE A 341 10.84 10.49 28.19
CA ILE A 341 10.26 9.79 29.35
C ILE A 341 9.91 8.34 29.05
N PHE A 342 9.40 8.08 27.86
CA PHE A 342 8.99 6.74 27.45
C PHE A 342 9.34 6.56 25.99
N ASN A 343 9.83 5.37 25.64
CA ASN A 343 10.07 5.00 24.27
C ASN A 343 9.91 3.50 24.11
N GLY A 344 8.87 3.08 23.40
CA GLY A 344 8.61 1.66 23.20
C GLY A 344 7.37 1.37 22.37
N LEU A 345 7.27 0.11 21.95
CA LEU A 345 6.10 -0.40 21.24
C LEU A 345 4.94 -0.64 22.22
N ARG A 346 3.74 -0.26 21.80
CA ARG A 346 2.50 -0.44 22.55
C ARG A 346 1.40 -0.96 21.63
N ASP A 347 0.54 -1.80 22.18
CA ASP A 347 -0.60 -2.35 21.46
C ASP A 347 -1.67 -1.26 21.22
N PRO A 348 -2.42 -1.32 20.10
CA PRO A 348 -3.55 -0.42 19.85
C PRO A 348 -4.57 -0.46 21.00
N GLY A 349 -5.06 0.71 21.43
CA GLY A 349 -6.01 0.83 22.54
C GLY A 349 -5.41 0.62 23.93
N SER A 350 -4.10 0.34 24.04
CA SER A 350 -3.46 0.25 25.35
C SER A 350 -3.40 1.61 26.03
N LYS A 351 -3.58 1.61 27.35
CA LYS A 351 -3.48 2.80 28.19
C LYS A 351 -2.06 2.92 28.71
N ILE A 352 -1.50 4.10 28.55
CA ILE A 352 -0.19 4.51 29.04
C ILE A 352 -0.44 5.45 30.20
N ASP A 353 -0.08 4.99 31.39
CA ASP A 353 -0.11 5.77 32.63
C ASP A 353 1.34 5.98 33.08
N LEU A 354 1.89 7.16 32.79
CA LEU A 354 3.27 7.50 33.16
C LEU A 354 3.27 8.53 34.27
N SER A 355 3.98 8.25 35.35
CA SER A 355 4.34 9.27 36.33
C SER A 355 5.58 10.04 35.84
N VAL A 356 5.39 11.31 35.50
CA VAL A 356 6.46 12.21 35.05
C VAL A 356 6.79 13.18 36.19
N PRO A 357 8.05 13.26 36.66
CA PRO A 357 8.41 14.22 37.70
C PRO A 357 8.26 15.65 37.18
N GLN A 358 7.56 16.53 37.93
CA GLN A 358 7.39 17.95 37.59
C GLN A 358 8.73 18.72 37.59
N ALA A 359 9.79 18.17 38.18
CA ALA A 359 11.10 18.79 38.32
C ALA A 359 11.75 19.11 36.96
N GLY A 360 11.48 20.32 36.45
CA GLY A 360 12.10 20.93 35.29
C GLY A 360 11.33 20.81 33.97
N ALA A 361 10.26 20.01 33.91
CA ALA A 361 9.42 19.86 32.72
C ALA A 361 8.38 20.99 32.63
N GLN A 362 8.32 21.67 31.49
CA GLN A 362 7.31 22.68 31.18
C GLN A 362 6.19 22.12 30.29
N LYS A 363 6.54 21.20 29.40
CA LYS A 363 5.63 20.60 28.42
C LYS A 363 5.93 19.12 28.26
N ILE A 364 4.93 18.34 27.89
CA ILE A 364 5.05 16.95 27.51
C ILE A 364 4.53 16.81 26.09
N ARG A 365 5.32 16.16 25.24
CA ARG A 365 4.98 15.79 23.87
C ARG A 365 4.87 14.28 23.77
N ILE A 366 3.79 13.80 23.18
CA ILE A 366 3.58 12.39 22.90
C ILE A 366 3.67 12.23 21.39
N PHE A 367 4.53 11.34 20.96
CA PHE A 367 4.72 10.97 19.57
C PHE A 367 4.25 9.55 19.37
N GLU A 368 3.55 9.32 18.27
CA GLU A 368 3.12 8.01 17.81
C GLU A 368 3.75 7.77 16.43
N ASN A 369 4.57 6.72 16.31
CA ASN A 369 5.36 6.42 15.11
C ASN A 369 6.18 7.63 14.61
N GLY A 370 6.66 8.46 15.55
CA GLY A 370 7.44 9.68 15.26
C GLY A 370 6.61 10.92 14.96
N ILE A 371 5.28 10.83 14.87
CA ILE A 371 4.37 11.96 14.65
C ILE A 371 3.91 12.51 15.99
N LEU A 372 4.03 13.82 16.21
CA LEU A 372 3.50 14.48 17.41
C LEU A 372 1.96 14.38 17.41
N VAL A 373 1.41 13.62 18.35
CA VAL A 373 -0.03 13.42 18.51
C VAL A 373 -0.63 14.28 19.61
N GLU A 374 0.17 14.63 20.62
CA GLU A 374 -0.32 15.41 21.75
C GLU A 374 0.78 16.26 22.39
N GLU A 375 0.45 17.50 22.76
CA GLU A 375 1.31 18.39 23.55
C GLU A 375 0.51 18.94 24.75
N ARG A 376 0.99 18.71 25.98
CA ARG A 376 0.34 19.19 27.21
C ARG A 376 1.32 20.02 28.05
N PRO A 377 0.92 21.17 28.62
CA PRO A 377 1.73 21.87 29.61
C PRO A 377 1.71 21.10 30.95
N VAL A 378 2.86 21.01 31.61
CA VAL A 378 2.98 20.49 32.98
C VAL A 378 2.62 21.65 33.92
N LYS A 379 1.42 21.61 34.52
CA LYS A 379 0.96 22.63 35.48
C LYS A 379 1.17 22.18 36.92
#